data_AF-A0A821VF49-F1
#
_entry.id   AF-A0A821VF49-F1
#
_cell.length_a   1.000
_cell.length_b   1.000
_cell.length_c   1.000
_cell.angle_alpha   90.00
_cell.angle_beta   90.00
_cell.angle_gamma   90.00
#
_symmetry.space_group_name_H-M   'P 1'
#
loop_
_entity.id
_entity.type
_entity.pdbx_description
1 polymer ?
#
loop_
_entity_poly.entity_id
_entity_poly.type
_entity_poly.pdbx_seq_one_letter_code
_entity_poly.pdbx_strand_id
1 'polypeptide(L)'
;MHAAVCGGRHGLCDAMRPASGAELLRYLRKVNFTGLSGDEFHFDANGDGPARYNILHFKQVTRGVYDWVKVGQYLDGELQLHINAIQFKWGERKPPESVCSAECELGQAKQYVEGESCCWHCFNCTQYEIRSPFVETACMVCPRGTLPDVTRTNCRPIPEVYLRPDSAWAIGAMSFSSVGILLTAFVCGVWVRHSSTPVVRASGRELSYVLLAGILMCYLVTFALVFRPTDILCSIQRFGTGFCFTVVYAALLTKTNRISRIFNASKHSAKRPILISPSSQLAICTALISIQVLIVVVWMIVAPARAMYHYPTREDNMLVCDSYVDASYMIAFFYPIVLILVCTVYAVLTRKIPEAFNESKHIGFTMYTTCVIWLAFVPLYFGTASHVPLRITSMAVTISLSASVTLICLFSPKLYIILIRPERNVRQSIMPVRYSRKPMGALPHPAVKKPPCADKETQTAAADFNKLTNGQTVLLKGDQKEDKKKSNVKIANCDSDNKLKSNDRSESL
;
A
#
# COMPACT_ATOMS: atom_id res chain seq x y z
N MET A 1 62.96 -26.10 -69.95
CA MET A 1 64.40 -25.76 -69.87
C MET A 1 65.07 -25.72 -71.25
N HIS A 2 65.24 -26.86 -71.94
CA HIS A 2 65.95 -26.90 -73.24
C HIS A 2 65.39 -25.91 -74.27
N ALA A 3 64.07 -25.86 -74.48
CA ALA A 3 63.46 -24.88 -75.39
C ALA A 3 63.78 -23.41 -75.02
N ALA A 4 63.86 -23.10 -73.72
CA ALA A 4 64.14 -21.76 -73.22
C ALA A 4 65.64 -21.37 -73.30
N VAL A 5 66.55 -22.34 -73.13
CA VAL A 5 67.99 -22.11 -73.08
C VAL A 5 68.67 -22.33 -74.44
N CYS A 6 68.19 -23.31 -75.23
CA CYS A 6 68.78 -23.72 -76.51
C CYS A 6 67.93 -23.34 -77.73
N GLY A 7 66.78 -22.66 -77.56
CA GLY A 7 65.97 -22.13 -78.66
C GLY A 7 65.48 -23.18 -79.66
N GLY A 8 65.24 -24.41 -79.23
CA GLY A 8 64.73 -25.49 -80.09
C GLY A 8 65.77 -26.23 -80.94
N ARG A 9 67.07 -25.97 -80.77
CA ARG A 9 68.14 -26.74 -81.45
C ARG A 9 68.11 -28.22 -81.06
N HIS A 10 68.30 -29.12 -82.03
CA HIS A 10 68.41 -30.55 -81.73
C HIS A 10 69.65 -30.85 -80.87
N GLY A 11 69.49 -31.68 -79.84
CA GLY A 11 70.55 -32.03 -78.89
C GLY A 11 70.84 -30.96 -77.83
N LEU A 12 71.87 -31.18 -77.02
CA LEU A 12 72.30 -30.23 -75.98
C LEU A 12 73.16 -29.11 -76.57
N CYS A 13 72.80 -27.86 -76.31
CA CYS A 13 73.63 -26.69 -76.63
C CYS A 13 74.69 -26.42 -75.56
N ASP A 14 75.65 -25.55 -75.85
CA ASP A 14 76.77 -25.22 -74.94
C ASP A 14 76.30 -24.67 -73.59
N ALA A 15 75.19 -23.93 -73.57
CA ALA A 15 74.58 -23.41 -72.33
C ALA A 15 74.01 -24.50 -71.40
N MET A 16 73.92 -25.75 -71.86
CA MET A 16 73.55 -26.91 -71.02
C MET A 16 74.73 -27.89 -70.80
N ARG A 17 75.98 -27.46 -71.06
CA ARG A 17 77.20 -28.27 -70.89
C ARG A 17 78.24 -27.56 -69.99
N PRO A 18 78.24 -27.78 -68.66
CA PRO A 18 77.31 -28.63 -67.89
C PRO A 18 75.98 -27.93 -67.59
N ALA A 19 74.92 -28.70 -67.35
CA ALA A 19 73.62 -28.16 -66.98
C ALA A 19 73.59 -27.71 -65.51
N SER A 20 73.02 -26.54 -65.22
CA SER A 20 72.87 -26.02 -63.86
C SER A 20 71.75 -26.77 -63.11
N GLY A 21 72.08 -27.43 -62.00
CA GLY A 21 71.11 -28.15 -61.17
C GLY A 21 70.06 -27.23 -60.52
N ALA A 22 70.47 -26.03 -60.09
CA ALA A 22 69.53 -25.05 -59.51
C ALA A 22 68.52 -24.53 -60.55
N GLU A 23 68.96 -24.37 -61.80
CA GLU A 23 68.09 -23.96 -62.89
C GLU A 23 67.15 -25.09 -63.31
N LEU A 24 67.67 -26.32 -63.40
CA LEU A 24 66.87 -27.51 -63.66
C LEU A 24 65.77 -27.69 -62.61
N LEU A 25 66.10 -27.57 -61.32
CA LEU A 25 65.13 -27.67 -60.23
C LEU A 25 64.00 -26.62 -60.35
N ARG A 26 64.33 -25.40 -60.78
CA ARG A 26 63.35 -24.32 -60.97
C ARG A 26 62.34 -24.63 -62.08
N TYR A 27 62.76 -25.35 -63.13
CA TYR A 27 61.87 -25.85 -64.18
C TYR A 27 61.12 -27.11 -63.74
N LEU A 28 61.78 -28.03 -63.01
CA LEU A 28 61.14 -29.25 -62.50
C LEU A 28 59.97 -28.93 -61.56
N ARG A 29 60.09 -27.93 -60.69
CA ARG A 29 58.99 -27.52 -59.78
C ARG A 29 57.75 -26.95 -60.48
N LYS A 30 57.83 -26.62 -61.77
CA LYS A 30 56.72 -26.03 -62.55
C LYS A 30 56.23 -26.95 -63.66
N VAL A 31 56.61 -28.22 -63.63
CA VAL A 31 56.13 -29.17 -64.63
C VAL A 31 54.65 -29.41 -64.42
N ASN A 32 53.93 -29.45 -65.52
CA ASN A 32 52.58 -29.96 -65.60
C ASN A 32 52.50 -30.83 -66.85
N PHE A 33 52.19 -32.11 -66.68
CA PHE A 33 52.10 -33.05 -67.78
C PHE A 33 51.13 -34.19 -67.45
N THR A 34 50.57 -34.82 -68.48
CA THR A 34 49.76 -36.01 -68.30
C THR A 34 50.66 -37.24 -68.19
N GLY A 35 50.55 -37.98 -67.08
CA GLY A 35 51.28 -39.21 -66.85
C GLY A 35 50.78 -40.38 -67.70
N LEU A 36 51.45 -41.53 -67.60
CA LEU A 36 51.10 -42.75 -68.35
C LEU A 36 49.70 -43.29 -68.01
N SER A 37 49.18 -42.96 -66.83
CA SER A 37 47.84 -43.32 -66.38
C SER A 37 46.73 -42.43 -66.95
N GLY A 38 47.07 -41.38 -67.71
CA GLY A 38 46.13 -40.38 -68.19
C GLY A 38 45.83 -39.26 -67.19
N ASP A 39 46.40 -39.32 -65.99
CA ASP A 39 46.22 -38.31 -64.96
C ASP A 39 47.19 -37.13 -65.12
N GLU A 40 46.72 -35.91 -64.87
CA GLU A 40 47.56 -34.70 -64.86
C GLU A 40 48.50 -34.70 -63.65
N PHE A 41 49.79 -34.50 -63.81
CA PHE A 41 50.78 -34.47 -62.74
C PHE A 41 51.38 -33.08 -62.63
N HIS A 42 51.39 -32.55 -61.41
CA HIS A 42 52.04 -31.30 -61.06
C HIS A 42 52.68 -31.43 -59.67
N PHE A 43 53.65 -30.58 -59.36
CA PHE A 43 54.16 -30.47 -57.99
C PHE A 43 53.38 -29.42 -57.21
N ASP A 44 53.16 -29.67 -55.92
CA ASP A 44 52.64 -28.68 -54.99
C ASP A 44 53.71 -27.61 -54.63
N ALA A 45 53.36 -26.68 -53.74
CA ALA A 45 54.28 -25.63 -53.32
C ALA A 45 55.56 -26.14 -52.62
N ASN A 46 55.50 -27.33 -52.02
CA ASN A 46 56.61 -27.96 -51.30
C ASN A 46 57.45 -28.88 -52.20
N GLY A 47 56.94 -29.25 -53.38
CA GLY A 47 57.58 -30.16 -54.32
C GLY A 47 57.08 -31.60 -54.25
N ASP A 48 55.95 -31.85 -53.58
CA ASP A 48 55.29 -33.15 -53.54
C ASP A 48 54.32 -33.31 -54.72
N GLY A 49 54.06 -34.55 -55.12
CA GLY A 49 53.05 -34.84 -56.15
C GLY A 49 51.61 -34.59 -55.65
N PRO A 50 50.62 -34.58 -56.55
CA PRO A 50 49.23 -34.36 -56.19
C PRO A 50 48.73 -35.49 -55.28
N ALA A 51 47.97 -35.14 -54.24
CA ALA A 51 47.47 -36.11 -53.26
C ALA A 51 46.29 -36.89 -53.86
N ARG A 52 46.50 -38.16 -54.18
CA ARG A 52 45.49 -39.00 -54.85
C ARG A 52 45.32 -40.35 -54.18
N TYR A 53 44.15 -40.58 -53.62
CA TYR A 53 43.85 -41.82 -52.91
C TYR A 53 42.48 -42.36 -53.29
N ASN A 54 42.38 -43.68 -53.43
CA ASN A 54 41.10 -44.37 -53.46
C ASN A 54 40.69 -44.68 -52.02
N ILE A 55 39.45 -44.34 -51.65
CA ILE A 55 38.88 -44.70 -50.36
C ILE A 55 38.17 -46.04 -50.52
N LEU A 56 38.68 -47.06 -49.84
CA LEU A 56 38.14 -48.41 -49.84
C LEU A 56 37.38 -48.68 -48.55
N HIS A 57 36.29 -49.45 -48.65
CA HIS A 57 35.51 -49.89 -47.50
C HIS A 57 35.36 -51.40 -47.55
N PHE A 58 35.81 -52.08 -46.50
CA PHE A 58 35.61 -53.52 -46.35
C PHE A 58 34.24 -53.77 -45.73
N LYS A 59 33.31 -54.29 -46.52
CA LYS A 59 31.93 -54.52 -46.05
C LYS A 59 31.35 -55.81 -46.57
N GLN A 60 30.27 -56.21 -45.92
CA GLN A 60 29.44 -57.31 -46.37
C GLN A 60 28.61 -56.86 -47.59
N VAL A 61 28.87 -57.44 -48.76
CA VAL A 61 28.16 -57.12 -50.02
C VAL A 61 26.93 -58.01 -50.17
N THR A 62 27.06 -59.29 -49.83
CA THR A 62 25.96 -60.25 -49.71
C THR A 62 26.06 -60.98 -48.37
N ARG A 63 24.97 -61.57 -47.88
CA ARG A 63 24.94 -62.23 -46.57
C ARG A 63 26.04 -63.28 -46.46
N GLY A 64 27.00 -63.06 -45.56
CA GLY A 64 28.17 -63.91 -45.34
C GLY A 64 29.41 -63.61 -46.20
N VAL A 65 29.32 -62.72 -47.20
CA VAL A 65 30.40 -62.42 -48.15
C VAL A 65 30.89 -60.98 -47.98
N TYR A 66 32.19 -60.81 -47.82
CA TYR A 66 32.84 -59.52 -47.59
C TYR A 66 33.79 -59.18 -48.73
N ASP A 67 33.80 -57.91 -49.13
CA ASP A 67 34.65 -57.43 -50.21
C ASP A 67 35.13 -55.99 -49.96
N TRP A 68 36.26 -55.64 -50.58
CA TRP A 68 36.78 -54.28 -50.61
C TRP A 68 36.15 -53.52 -51.76
N VAL A 69 35.25 -52.59 -51.44
CA VAL A 69 34.62 -51.73 -52.45
C VAL A 69 35.22 -50.33 -52.42
N LYS A 70 35.50 -49.75 -53.59
CA LYS A 70 35.82 -48.32 -53.69
C LYS A 70 34.56 -47.52 -53.36
N VAL A 71 34.60 -46.74 -52.30
CA VAL A 71 33.48 -45.89 -51.85
C VAL A 71 33.76 -44.41 -52.08
N GLY A 72 34.99 -44.03 -52.40
CA GLY A 72 35.32 -42.65 -52.65
C GLY A 72 36.71 -42.46 -53.20
N GLN A 73 37.09 -41.21 -53.35
CA GLN A 73 38.43 -40.80 -53.73
C GLN A 73 38.78 -39.47 -53.07
N TYR A 74 40.06 -39.28 -52.82
CA TYR A 74 40.63 -38.03 -52.35
C TYR A 74 41.54 -37.50 -53.45
N LEU A 75 41.29 -36.29 -53.92
CA LEU A 75 42.04 -35.65 -55.00
C LEU A 75 42.37 -34.22 -54.58
N ASP A 76 43.66 -33.92 -54.43
CA ASP A 76 44.20 -32.56 -54.25
C ASP A 76 43.46 -31.71 -53.20
N GLY A 77 43.18 -32.32 -52.04
CA GLY A 77 42.50 -31.64 -50.92
C GLY A 77 41.01 -31.98 -50.79
N GLU A 78 40.38 -32.46 -51.86
CA GLU A 78 38.95 -32.73 -51.91
C GLU A 78 38.61 -34.20 -51.66
N LEU A 79 37.78 -34.46 -50.66
CA LEU A 79 37.24 -35.78 -50.37
C LEU A 79 35.88 -35.96 -51.06
N GLN A 80 35.82 -36.88 -52.01
CA GLN A 80 34.58 -37.31 -52.66
C GLN A 80 34.19 -38.70 -52.15
N LEU A 81 33.15 -38.75 -51.32
CA LEU A 81 32.70 -39.99 -50.69
C LEU A 81 31.25 -40.33 -51.07
N HIS A 82 31.05 -41.52 -51.60
CA HIS A 82 29.73 -42.06 -51.90
C HIS A 82 29.13 -42.67 -50.63
N ILE A 83 28.50 -41.83 -49.80
CA ILE A 83 27.90 -42.25 -48.52
C ILE A 83 26.93 -43.42 -48.71
N ASN A 84 26.19 -43.45 -49.82
CA ASN A 84 25.26 -44.54 -50.16
C ASN A 84 25.94 -45.90 -50.36
N ALA A 85 27.24 -45.92 -50.69
CA ALA A 85 28.02 -47.14 -50.86
C ALA A 85 28.59 -47.66 -49.52
N ILE A 86 28.53 -46.88 -48.45
CA ILE A 86 29.05 -47.23 -47.12
C ILE A 86 27.99 -48.00 -46.32
N GLN A 87 28.44 -49.00 -45.57
CA GLN A 87 27.59 -49.85 -44.76
C GLN A 87 28.39 -50.48 -43.62
N PHE A 88 27.99 -50.24 -42.38
CA PHE A 88 28.72 -50.69 -41.20
C PHE A 88 28.23 -52.07 -40.72
N LYS A 89 26.91 -52.31 -40.75
CA LYS A 89 26.30 -53.63 -40.49
C LYS A 89 25.33 -53.99 -41.62
N TRP A 90 24.92 -55.26 -41.70
CA TRP A 90 23.95 -55.69 -42.72
C TRP A 90 22.64 -54.89 -42.58
N GLY A 91 22.27 -54.11 -43.60
CA GLY A 91 21.09 -53.23 -43.58
C GLY A 91 21.25 -51.90 -42.84
N GLU A 92 22.38 -51.65 -42.17
CA GLU A 92 22.62 -50.44 -41.38
C GLU A 92 23.73 -49.59 -42.00
N ARG A 93 23.33 -48.43 -42.55
CA ARG A 93 24.23 -47.49 -43.22
C ARG A 93 24.76 -46.38 -42.32
N LYS A 94 24.15 -46.18 -41.15
CA LYS A 94 24.59 -45.15 -40.21
C LYS A 94 25.91 -45.57 -39.55
N PRO A 95 26.90 -44.67 -39.45
CA PRO A 95 28.10 -44.94 -38.68
C PRO A 95 27.75 -45.13 -37.21
N PRO A 96 28.49 -45.98 -36.47
CA PRO A 96 28.36 -46.04 -35.02
C PRO A 96 28.77 -44.69 -34.42
N GLU A 97 28.04 -44.24 -33.41
CA GLU A 97 28.39 -43.04 -32.66
C GLU A 97 29.69 -43.30 -31.88
N SER A 98 30.68 -42.41 -32.07
CA SER A 98 31.97 -42.45 -31.41
C SER A 98 32.09 -41.26 -30.46
N VAL A 99 31.24 -41.23 -29.44
CA VAL A 99 31.19 -40.17 -28.40
C VAL A 99 31.45 -40.77 -27.02
N CYS A 100 32.14 -40.02 -26.15
CA CYS A 100 32.43 -40.46 -24.79
C CYS A 100 31.19 -40.35 -23.89
N SER A 101 30.48 -39.23 -23.99
CA SER A 101 29.27 -38.93 -23.22
C SER A 101 28.11 -38.61 -24.16
N ALA A 102 26.92 -39.08 -23.82
CA ALA A 102 25.70 -38.68 -24.50
C ALA A 102 25.38 -37.19 -24.23
N GLU A 103 24.62 -36.57 -25.12
CA GLU A 103 24.15 -35.20 -24.92
C GLU A 103 23.20 -35.14 -23.72
N CYS A 104 23.33 -34.09 -22.89
CA CYS A 104 22.52 -33.94 -21.68
C CYS A 104 21.05 -33.66 -21.99
N GLU A 105 20.16 -34.08 -21.08
CA GLU A 105 18.74 -33.80 -21.20
C GLU A 105 18.42 -32.32 -20.97
N LEU A 106 17.20 -31.91 -21.33
CA LEU A 106 16.74 -30.54 -21.09
C LEU A 106 16.74 -30.25 -19.58
N GLY A 107 17.30 -29.10 -19.19
CA GLY A 107 17.43 -28.71 -17.79
C GLY A 107 18.66 -29.27 -17.07
N GLN A 108 19.54 -29.96 -17.79
CA GLN A 108 20.84 -30.41 -17.29
C GLN A 108 21.98 -29.57 -17.87
N ALA A 109 23.00 -29.34 -17.04
CA ALA A 109 24.25 -28.73 -17.45
C ALA A 109 25.38 -29.78 -17.52
N LYS A 110 26.37 -29.52 -18.37
CA LYS A 110 27.55 -30.37 -18.55
C LYS A 110 28.59 -30.09 -17.47
N GLN A 111 29.28 -31.13 -17.04
CA GLN A 111 30.47 -31.04 -16.22
C GLN A 111 31.57 -31.88 -16.86
N TYR A 112 32.55 -31.22 -17.46
CA TYR A 112 33.65 -31.89 -18.13
C TYR A 112 34.52 -32.66 -17.14
N VAL A 113 34.98 -33.84 -17.55
CA VAL A 113 35.88 -34.69 -16.75
C VAL A 113 37.29 -34.09 -16.82
N GLU A 114 37.95 -33.95 -15.67
CA GLU A 114 39.32 -33.43 -15.64
C GLU A 114 40.27 -34.33 -16.44
N GLY A 115 41.04 -33.72 -17.35
CA GLY A 115 41.99 -34.42 -18.21
C GLY A 115 41.41 -34.91 -19.55
N GLU A 116 40.09 -34.91 -19.73
CA GLU A 116 39.41 -35.40 -20.94
C GLU A 116 38.55 -34.30 -21.59
N SER A 117 38.85 -33.94 -22.86
CA SER A 117 38.19 -32.82 -23.53
C SER A 117 36.81 -33.15 -24.12
N CYS A 118 36.49 -34.43 -24.31
CA CYS A 118 35.25 -34.88 -24.97
C CYS A 118 34.28 -35.64 -24.03
N CYS A 119 34.63 -35.79 -22.75
CA CYS A 119 33.85 -36.52 -21.76
C CYS A 119 33.24 -35.57 -20.74
N TRP A 120 31.95 -35.72 -20.45
CA TRP A 120 31.23 -34.93 -19.44
C TRP A 120 30.21 -35.77 -18.67
N HIS A 121 29.85 -35.29 -17.47
CA HIS A 121 28.70 -35.73 -16.71
C HIS A 121 27.58 -34.69 -16.80
N CYS A 122 26.34 -35.15 -16.81
CA CYS A 122 25.16 -34.28 -16.80
C CYS A 122 24.64 -34.15 -15.37
N PHE A 123 24.37 -32.92 -14.91
CA PHE A 123 23.75 -32.68 -13.62
C PHE A 123 22.52 -31.77 -13.77
N ASN A 124 21.51 -31.99 -12.92
CA ASN A 124 20.26 -31.22 -12.96
C ASN A 124 20.45 -29.83 -12.34
N CYS A 125 19.92 -28.81 -12.99
CA CYS A 125 19.76 -27.49 -12.37
C CYS A 125 18.73 -27.55 -11.22
N THR A 126 18.91 -26.69 -10.20
CA THR A 126 18.08 -26.70 -8.99
C THR A 126 16.67 -26.09 -9.23
N GLN A 127 15.84 -26.01 -8.19
CA GLN A 127 14.42 -25.61 -8.29
C GLN A 127 14.20 -24.23 -8.95
N TYR A 128 15.09 -23.27 -8.75
CA TYR A 128 14.93 -21.89 -9.26
C TYR A 128 15.91 -21.55 -10.38
N GLU A 129 16.54 -22.57 -10.95
CA GLU A 129 17.56 -22.44 -11.97
C GLU A 129 17.13 -23.05 -13.29
N ILE A 130 17.65 -22.49 -14.37
CA ILE A 130 17.57 -23.04 -15.73
C ILE A 130 18.98 -23.33 -16.23
N ARG A 131 19.09 -24.24 -17.21
CA ARG A 131 20.34 -24.41 -17.95
C ARG A 131 20.69 -23.10 -18.65
N SER A 132 21.91 -22.59 -18.46
CA SER A 132 22.32 -21.33 -19.09
C SER A 132 22.29 -21.44 -20.61
N PRO A 133 21.66 -20.48 -21.33
CA PRO A 133 21.64 -20.47 -22.78
C PRO A 133 22.99 -20.05 -23.38
N PHE A 134 23.89 -19.46 -22.56
CA PHE A 134 25.20 -18.97 -23.00
C PHE A 134 26.35 -19.93 -22.66
N VAL A 135 26.20 -20.73 -21.59
CA VAL A 135 27.26 -21.58 -21.05
C VAL A 135 26.66 -22.95 -20.74
N GLU A 136 27.05 -23.96 -21.52
CA GLU A 136 26.51 -25.33 -21.37
C GLU A 136 26.87 -26.00 -20.03
N THR A 137 27.90 -25.49 -19.34
CA THR A 137 28.37 -26.02 -18.04
C THR A 137 27.77 -25.32 -16.82
N ALA A 138 26.90 -24.33 -17.03
CA ALA A 138 26.37 -23.51 -15.95
C ALA A 138 24.85 -23.58 -15.85
N CYS A 139 24.36 -23.60 -14.61
CA CYS A 139 22.97 -23.30 -14.29
C CYS A 139 22.87 -21.83 -13.88
N MET A 140 21.81 -21.16 -14.31
CA MET A 140 21.55 -19.76 -13.98
C MET A 140 20.25 -19.63 -13.21
N VAL A 141 20.26 -18.81 -12.15
CA VAL A 141 19.06 -18.55 -11.33
C VAL A 141 18.11 -17.62 -12.09
N CYS A 142 16.83 -17.97 -12.13
CA CYS A 142 15.82 -17.12 -12.73
C CYS A 142 15.69 -15.78 -11.98
N PRO A 143 15.47 -14.65 -12.68
CA PRO A 143 15.24 -13.37 -12.03
C PRO A 143 13.99 -13.40 -11.15
N ARG A 144 13.93 -12.54 -10.13
CA ARG A 144 12.74 -12.43 -9.27
C ARG A 144 11.51 -12.06 -10.09
N GLY A 145 10.36 -12.64 -9.73
CA GLY A 145 9.13 -12.56 -10.52
C GLY A 145 9.03 -13.57 -11.64
N THR A 146 10.02 -14.46 -11.79
CA THR A 146 10.00 -15.56 -12.75
C THR A 146 10.39 -16.89 -12.10
N LEU A 147 9.86 -17.99 -12.65
CA LEU A 147 10.19 -19.36 -12.25
C LEU A 147 10.63 -20.18 -13.47
N PRO A 148 11.50 -21.20 -13.29
CA PRO A 148 11.82 -22.14 -14.36
C PRO A 148 10.56 -22.81 -14.93
N ASP A 149 10.54 -23.04 -16.24
CA ASP A 149 9.57 -23.93 -16.87
C ASP A 149 9.83 -25.40 -16.51
N VAL A 150 8.89 -26.28 -16.85
CA VAL A 150 8.98 -27.73 -16.54
C VAL A 150 10.27 -28.35 -17.11
N THR A 151 10.73 -27.85 -18.25
CA THR A 151 11.96 -28.28 -18.93
C THR A 151 13.22 -27.59 -18.41
N ARG A 152 13.12 -26.64 -17.46
CA ARG A 152 14.20 -25.82 -16.91
C ARG A 152 15.12 -25.21 -17.97
N THR A 153 14.50 -24.75 -19.05
CA THR A 153 15.15 -24.10 -20.19
C THR A 153 14.88 -22.60 -20.22
N ASN A 154 13.72 -22.17 -19.73
CA ASN A 154 13.29 -20.77 -19.78
C ASN A 154 12.70 -20.33 -18.45
N CYS A 155 12.93 -19.07 -18.09
CA CYS A 155 12.27 -18.44 -16.95
C CYS A 155 10.93 -17.83 -17.39
N ARG A 156 9.83 -18.31 -16.83
CA ARG A 156 8.47 -17.83 -17.10
C ARG A 156 8.01 -16.86 -16.01
N PRO A 157 7.30 -15.78 -16.35
CA PRO A 157 6.79 -14.84 -15.36
C PRO A 157 5.73 -15.49 -14.47
N ILE A 158 5.81 -15.22 -13.17
CA ILE A 158 4.80 -15.61 -12.20
C ILE A 158 3.59 -14.70 -12.41
N PRO A 159 2.35 -15.23 -12.47
CA PRO A 159 1.16 -14.42 -12.62
C PRO A 159 1.01 -13.43 -11.45
N GLU A 160 0.69 -12.17 -11.75
CA GLU A 160 0.52 -11.16 -10.73
C GLU A 160 -0.73 -11.41 -9.86
N VAL A 161 -0.57 -11.23 -8.56
CA VAL A 161 -1.61 -11.32 -7.55
C VAL A 161 -1.86 -9.92 -6.98
N TYR A 162 -3.11 -9.49 -7.01
CA TYR A 162 -3.57 -8.24 -6.40
C TYR A 162 -5.00 -8.44 -5.87
N LEU A 163 -5.51 -7.45 -5.10
CA LEU A 163 -6.90 -7.47 -4.66
C LEU A 163 -7.81 -7.31 -5.87
N ARG A 164 -8.32 -8.43 -6.34
CA ARG A 164 -9.20 -8.52 -7.50
C ARG A 164 -10.57 -7.91 -7.20
N PRO A 165 -11.10 -6.97 -8.00
CA PRO A 165 -12.42 -6.37 -7.79
C PRO A 165 -13.57 -7.40 -7.77
N ASP A 166 -13.38 -8.52 -8.46
CA ASP A 166 -14.28 -9.68 -8.52
C ASP A 166 -14.22 -10.58 -7.27
N SER A 167 -13.28 -10.35 -6.35
CA SER A 167 -13.23 -11.11 -5.09
C SER A 167 -14.35 -10.72 -4.14
N ALA A 168 -14.89 -11.68 -3.38
CA ALA A 168 -15.97 -11.43 -2.42
C ALA A 168 -15.62 -10.33 -1.40
N TRP A 169 -14.37 -10.28 -0.95
CA TRP A 169 -13.83 -9.25 -0.05
C TRP A 169 -13.90 -7.84 -0.66
N ALA A 170 -13.47 -7.70 -1.92
CA ALA A 170 -13.52 -6.45 -2.66
C ALA A 170 -14.96 -5.99 -2.93
N ILE A 171 -15.83 -6.91 -3.37
CA ILE A 171 -17.25 -6.65 -3.62
C ILE A 171 -17.95 -6.16 -2.34
N GLY A 172 -17.66 -6.80 -1.19
CA GLY A 172 -18.18 -6.38 0.11
C GLY A 172 -17.78 -4.95 0.47
N ALA A 173 -16.49 -4.60 0.33
CA ALA A 173 -16.00 -3.25 0.62
C ALA A 173 -16.58 -2.20 -0.34
N MET A 174 -16.62 -2.49 -1.65
CA MET A 174 -17.15 -1.58 -2.67
C MET A 174 -18.65 -1.36 -2.52
N SER A 175 -19.43 -2.41 -2.25
CA SER A 175 -20.88 -2.31 -2.04
C SER A 175 -21.22 -1.47 -0.80
N PHE A 176 -20.53 -1.71 0.32
CA PHE A 176 -20.68 -0.91 1.53
C PHE A 176 -20.36 0.57 1.28
N SER A 177 -19.26 0.85 0.56
CA SER A 177 -18.90 2.22 0.18
C SER A 177 -19.91 2.86 -0.77
N SER A 178 -20.43 2.10 -1.74
CA SER A 178 -21.45 2.57 -2.70
C SER A 178 -22.73 3.02 -1.99
N VAL A 179 -23.21 2.23 -1.02
CA VAL A 179 -24.36 2.61 -0.18
C VAL A 179 -24.06 3.90 0.60
N GLY A 180 -22.85 4.02 1.15
CA GLY A 180 -22.37 5.23 1.81
C GLY A 180 -22.37 6.48 0.92
N ILE A 181 -21.94 6.35 -0.33
CA ILE A 181 -21.97 7.42 -1.34
C ILE A 181 -23.40 7.86 -1.60
N LEU A 182 -24.32 6.91 -1.85
CA LEU A 182 -25.73 7.20 -2.11
C LEU A 182 -26.38 7.92 -0.92
N LEU A 183 -26.12 7.45 0.31
CA LEU A 183 -26.60 8.11 1.53
C LEU A 183 -26.01 9.52 1.67
N THR A 184 -24.71 9.69 1.43
CA THR A 184 -24.05 11.00 1.52
C THR A 184 -24.60 11.98 0.49
N ALA A 185 -24.84 11.53 -0.75
CA ALA A 185 -25.47 12.31 -1.81
C ALA A 185 -26.90 12.72 -1.43
N PHE A 186 -27.68 11.79 -0.86
CA PHE A 186 -29.01 12.09 -0.33
C PHE A 186 -28.97 13.17 0.77
N VAL A 187 -28.10 13.01 1.77
CA VAL A 187 -27.93 14.02 2.85
C VAL A 187 -27.52 15.37 2.28
N CYS A 188 -26.59 15.39 1.33
CA CYS A 188 -26.14 16.60 0.65
C CYS A 188 -27.30 17.29 -0.09
N GLY A 189 -28.10 16.53 -0.85
CA GLY A 189 -29.29 17.04 -1.55
C GLY A 189 -30.31 17.67 -0.60
N VAL A 190 -30.60 17.02 0.53
CA VAL A 190 -31.48 17.58 1.58
C VAL A 190 -30.88 18.87 2.16
N TRP A 191 -29.57 18.89 2.43
CA TRP A 191 -28.88 20.08 2.96
C TRP A 191 -28.94 21.27 2.01
N VAL A 192 -28.73 21.05 0.71
CA VAL A 192 -28.83 22.09 -0.33
C VAL A 192 -30.26 22.60 -0.44
N ARG A 193 -31.23 21.69 -0.53
CA ARG A 193 -32.66 22.02 -0.70
C ARG A 193 -33.26 22.77 0.49
N HIS A 194 -32.81 22.45 1.70
CA HIS A 194 -33.25 23.06 2.96
C HIS A 194 -32.20 23.98 3.59
N SER A 195 -31.27 24.52 2.79
CA SER A 195 -30.15 25.34 3.24
C SER A 195 -30.53 26.64 3.97
N SER A 196 -31.77 27.11 3.78
CA SER A 196 -32.32 28.29 4.45
C SER A 196 -32.94 27.99 5.82
N THR A 197 -33.16 26.72 6.16
CA THR A 197 -33.84 26.32 7.40
C THR A 197 -33.02 26.66 8.66
N PRO A 198 -33.68 27.01 9.79
CA PRO A 198 -33.00 27.34 11.04
C PRO A 198 -32.06 26.23 11.53
N VAL A 199 -32.45 24.95 11.39
CA VAL A 199 -31.64 23.79 11.80
C VAL A 199 -30.32 23.72 11.03
N VAL A 200 -30.36 23.86 9.70
CA VAL A 200 -29.16 23.80 8.84
C VAL A 200 -28.26 25.02 9.09
N ARG A 201 -28.83 26.21 9.28
CA ARG A 201 -28.07 27.43 9.62
C ARG A 201 -27.40 27.34 10.99
N ALA A 202 -28.06 26.81 12.01
CA ALA A 202 -27.50 26.65 13.36
C ALA A 202 -26.33 25.65 13.40
N SER A 203 -26.41 24.57 12.60
CA SER A 203 -25.33 23.59 12.44
C SER A 203 -24.04 24.17 11.85
N GLY A 204 -24.10 25.34 11.20
CA GLY A 204 -22.98 25.92 10.43
C GLY A 204 -22.90 25.30 9.04
N ARG A 205 -23.51 25.96 8.05
CA ARG A 205 -23.69 25.43 6.69
C ARG A 205 -22.36 25.07 6.02
N GLU A 206 -21.44 26.02 5.99
CA GLU A 206 -20.13 25.86 5.33
C GLU A 206 -19.36 24.64 5.88
N LEU A 207 -19.22 24.55 7.21
CA LEU A 207 -18.54 23.41 7.84
C LEU A 207 -19.27 22.09 7.64
N SER A 208 -20.61 22.11 7.51
CA SER A 208 -21.37 20.89 7.23
C SER A 208 -21.13 20.40 5.79
N TYR A 209 -20.95 21.30 4.82
CA TYR A 209 -20.56 20.93 3.46
C TYR A 209 -19.12 20.40 3.39
N VAL A 210 -18.18 21.04 4.10
CA VAL A 210 -16.79 20.54 4.20
C VAL A 210 -16.78 19.13 4.82
N LEU A 211 -17.56 18.90 5.87
CA LEU A 211 -17.70 17.59 6.51
C LEU A 211 -18.28 16.54 5.55
N LEU A 212 -19.36 16.85 4.82
CA LEU A 212 -19.96 15.95 3.83
C LEU A 212 -19.00 15.65 2.67
N ALA A 213 -18.23 16.64 2.21
CA ALA A 213 -17.19 16.43 1.20
C ALA A 213 -16.09 15.49 1.71
N GLY A 214 -15.65 15.65 2.96
CA GLY A 214 -14.72 14.73 3.61
C GLY A 214 -15.24 13.29 3.68
N ILE A 215 -16.50 13.12 4.12
CA ILE A 215 -17.18 11.82 4.18
C ILE A 215 -17.27 11.17 2.79
N LEU A 216 -17.66 11.94 1.78
CA LEU A 216 -17.71 11.46 0.39
C LEU A 216 -16.33 10.99 -0.10
N MET A 217 -15.28 11.78 0.18
CA MET A 217 -13.91 11.40 -0.15
C MET A 217 -13.48 10.10 0.53
N CYS A 218 -13.83 9.88 1.81
CA CYS A 218 -13.54 8.62 2.50
C CYS A 218 -14.13 7.41 1.75
N TYR A 219 -15.37 7.51 1.27
CA TYR A 219 -15.99 6.43 0.49
C TYR A 219 -15.34 6.26 -0.90
N LEU A 220 -15.00 7.36 -1.59
CA LEU A 220 -14.34 7.30 -2.89
C LEU A 220 -12.93 6.66 -2.81
N VAL A 221 -12.19 6.92 -1.73
CA VAL A 221 -10.88 6.29 -1.47
C VAL A 221 -10.98 4.77 -1.44
N THR A 222 -12.08 4.18 -0.96
CA THR A 222 -12.31 2.72 -0.98
C THR A 222 -12.14 2.13 -2.38
N PHE A 223 -12.62 2.81 -3.42
CA PHE A 223 -12.48 2.31 -4.80
C PHE A 223 -11.03 2.41 -5.29
N ALA A 224 -10.35 3.51 -4.94
CA ALA A 224 -8.94 3.66 -5.27
C ALA A 224 -8.09 2.54 -4.64
N LEU A 225 -8.43 2.11 -3.42
CA LEU A 225 -7.78 1.01 -2.71
C LEU A 225 -8.02 -0.37 -3.33
N VAL A 226 -9.21 -0.61 -3.87
CA VAL A 226 -9.63 -1.92 -4.37
C VAL A 226 -9.25 -2.16 -5.83
N PHE A 227 -9.20 -1.12 -6.66
CA PHE A 227 -8.85 -1.28 -8.07
C PHE A 227 -7.38 -1.66 -8.27
N ARG A 228 -7.09 -2.26 -9.44
CA ARG A 228 -5.74 -2.69 -9.82
C ARG A 228 -4.75 -1.54 -9.64
N PRO A 229 -3.68 -1.71 -8.83
CA PRO A 229 -2.72 -0.64 -8.57
C PRO A 229 -2.11 -0.09 -9.86
N THR A 230 -2.11 1.24 -9.96
CA THR A 230 -1.42 2.02 -11.00
C THR A 230 -0.75 3.19 -10.31
N ASP A 231 0.25 3.83 -10.92
CA ASP A 231 0.94 4.97 -10.30
C ASP A 231 0.00 6.10 -9.90
N ILE A 232 -1.03 6.35 -10.72
CA ILE A 232 -2.07 7.33 -10.46
C ILE A 232 -2.90 6.92 -9.23
N LEU A 233 -3.38 5.67 -9.20
CA LEU A 233 -4.16 5.18 -8.06
C LEU A 233 -3.32 5.15 -6.78
N CYS A 234 -2.07 4.74 -6.83
CA CYS A 234 -1.18 4.77 -5.68
C CYS A 234 -0.96 6.19 -5.14
N SER A 235 -0.85 7.18 -6.04
CA SER A 235 -0.78 8.59 -5.67
C SER A 235 -2.09 9.06 -5.01
N ILE A 236 -3.25 8.69 -5.57
CA ILE A 236 -4.57 9.01 -5.00
C ILE A 236 -4.74 8.36 -3.63
N GLN A 237 -4.34 7.10 -3.46
CA GLN A 237 -4.44 6.40 -2.18
C GLN A 237 -3.57 7.09 -1.12
N ARG A 238 -2.30 7.37 -1.45
CA ARG A 238 -1.38 8.02 -0.51
C ARG A 238 -1.84 9.41 -0.09
N PHE A 239 -2.35 10.20 -1.04
CA PHE A 239 -2.89 11.52 -0.74
C PHE A 239 -4.23 11.44 -0.01
N GLY A 240 -5.16 10.70 -0.60
CA GLY A 240 -6.57 10.67 -0.22
C GLY A 240 -6.80 10.11 1.17
N THR A 241 -6.06 9.09 1.58
CA THR A 241 -6.30 8.37 2.85
C THR A 241 -6.06 9.23 4.08
N GLY A 242 -4.95 9.98 4.15
CA GLY A 242 -4.74 10.96 5.22
C GLY A 242 -5.62 12.19 5.05
N PHE A 243 -5.73 12.70 3.82
CA PHE A 243 -6.44 13.94 3.52
C PHE A 243 -7.94 13.89 3.85
N CYS A 244 -8.64 12.80 3.49
CA CYS A 244 -10.08 12.69 3.72
C CYS A 244 -10.44 12.75 5.21
N PHE A 245 -9.67 12.07 6.07
CA PHE A 245 -9.85 12.15 7.52
C PHE A 245 -9.51 13.52 8.07
N THR A 246 -8.44 14.14 7.60
CA THR A 246 -8.12 15.51 8.02
C THR A 246 -9.27 16.47 7.70
N VAL A 247 -9.89 16.38 6.52
CA VAL A 247 -11.03 17.23 6.16
C VAL A 247 -12.21 17.00 7.13
N VAL A 248 -12.54 15.74 7.42
CA VAL A 248 -13.60 15.37 8.38
C VAL A 248 -13.30 15.92 9.77
N TYR A 249 -12.13 15.59 10.34
CA TYR A 249 -11.81 15.94 11.73
C TYR A 249 -11.44 17.42 11.90
N ALA A 250 -10.90 18.10 10.90
CA ALA A 250 -10.71 19.55 10.95
C ALA A 250 -12.07 20.28 11.02
N ALA A 251 -13.06 19.83 10.24
CA ALA A 251 -14.41 20.38 10.30
C ALA A 251 -15.08 20.12 11.65
N LEU A 252 -14.96 18.90 12.19
CA LEU A 252 -15.47 18.55 13.52
C LEU A 252 -14.78 19.33 14.65
N LEU A 253 -13.45 19.47 14.58
CA LEU A 253 -12.68 20.23 15.56
C LEU A 253 -13.12 21.69 15.56
N THR A 254 -13.20 22.31 14.39
CA THR A 254 -13.63 23.71 14.23
C THR A 254 -15.04 23.90 14.77
N LYS A 255 -15.93 22.94 14.50
CA LYS A 255 -17.31 22.96 14.99
C LYS A 255 -17.40 22.81 16.51
N THR A 256 -16.61 21.94 17.09
CA THR A 256 -16.58 21.70 18.55
C THR A 256 -15.90 22.86 19.29
N ASN A 257 -14.83 23.42 18.71
CA ASN A 257 -14.16 24.61 19.21
C ASN A 257 -15.10 25.82 19.24
N ARG A 258 -15.91 26.01 18.18
CA ARG A 258 -16.97 27.04 18.16
C ARG A 258 -17.93 26.88 19.34
N ILE A 259 -18.42 25.66 19.60
CA ILE A 259 -19.36 25.37 20.70
C ILE A 259 -18.70 25.69 22.05
N SER A 260 -17.47 25.21 22.26
CA SER A 260 -16.70 25.47 23.48
C SER A 260 -16.51 26.98 23.73
N ARG A 261 -16.17 27.75 22.69
CA ARG A 261 -15.97 29.20 22.80
C ARG A 261 -17.25 29.98 23.09
N ILE A 262 -18.38 29.58 22.51
CA ILE A 262 -19.68 30.19 22.80
C ILE A 262 -20.05 29.96 24.27
N PHE A 263 -19.85 28.75 24.79
CA PHE A 263 -20.20 28.41 26.16
C PHE A 263 -19.26 29.08 27.19
N ASN A 264 -17.95 29.03 26.97
CA ASN A 264 -16.97 29.67 27.85
C ASN A 264 -17.18 31.19 27.90
N ALA A 265 -17.47 31.81 26.76
CA ALA A 265 -17.81 33.22 26.75
C ALA A 265 -19.08 33.52 27.55
N SER A 266 -20.14 32.74 27.35
CA SER A 266 -21.39 32.90 28.11
C SER A 266 -21.19 32.78 29.64
N LYS A 267 -20.14 32.09 30.10
CA LYS A 267 -19.82 31.95 31.53
C LYS A 267 -19.07 33.16 32.11
N HIS A 268 -18.28 33.86 31.29
CA HIS A 268 -17.38 34.92 31.74
C HIS A 268 -17.79 36.34 31.30
N SER A 269 -18.55 36.50 30.22
CA SER A 269 -18.96 37.82 29.71
C SER A 269 -20.16 37.73 28.74
N ALA A 270 -21.05 38.72 28.76
CA ALA A 270 -22.12 38.84 27.76
C ALA A 270 -21.62 39.34 26.38
N LYS A 271 -20.31 39.65 26.25
CA LYS A 271 -19.72 40.19 25.02
C LYS A 271 -19.52 39.07 23.98
N ARG A 272 -19.86 39.35 22.72
CA ARG A 272 -19.76 38.38 21.62
C ARG A 272 -18.29 37.99 21.36
N PRO A 273 -17.93 36.69 21.35
CA PRO A 273 -16.54 36.26 21.13
C PRO A 273 -16.01 36.59 19.72
N ILE A 274 -14.74 36.99 19.66
CA ILE A 274 -13.98 37.26 18.42
C ILE A 274 -13.68 35.92 17.72
N LEU A 275 -13.98 35.72 16.42
CA LEU A 275 -13.88 34.44 15.65
C LEU A 275 -15.12 33.52 15.64
N ILE A 276 -16.35 34.05 15.77
CA ILE A 276 -17.58 33.24 15.56
C ILE A 276 -18.08 33.32 14.11
N SER A 277 -17.51 34.19 13.28
CA SER A 277 -17.94 34.38 11.89
C SER A 277 -17.73 33.10 11.05
N PRO A 278 -18.66 32.75 10.14
CA PRO A 278 -18.49 31.64 9.21
C PRO A 278 -17.18 31.70 8.42
N SER A 279 -16.76 32.89 7.98
CA SER A 279 -15.50 33.07 7.25
C SER A 279 -14.27 32.73 8.11
N SER A 280 -14.27 33.13 9.40
CA SER A 280 -13.19 32.77 10.32
C SER A 280 -13.15 31.28 10.63
N GLN A 281 -14.30 30.60 10.67
CA GLN A 281 -14.37 29.15 10.86
C GLN A 281 -13.80 28.40 9.66
N LEU A 282 -14.16 28.83 8.44
CA LEU A 282 -13.62 28.24 7.23
C LEU A 282 -12.11 28.47 7.13
N ALA A 283 -11.61 29.64 7.52
CA ALA A 283 -10.17 29.93 7.56
C ALA A 283 -9.42 28.99 8.53
N ILE A 284 -9.94 28.80 9.76
CA ILE A 284 -9.35 27.86 10.74
C ILE A 284 -9.35 26.43 10.18
N CYS A 285 -10.48 25.98 9.62
CA CYS A 285 -10.60 24.63 9.06
C CYS A 285 -9.63 24.43 7.88
N THR A 286 -9.50 25.43 7.00
CA THR A 286 -8.60 25.39 5.85
C THR A 286 -7.14 25.39 6.32
N ALA A 287 -6.80 26.15 7.36
CA ALA A 287 -5.46 26.14 7.93
C ALA A 287 -5.08 24.75 8.46
N LEU A 288 -5.98 24.06 9.19
CA LEU A 288 -5.76 22.69 9.65
C LEU A 288 -5.59 21.70 8.48
N ILE A 289 -6.40 21.83 7.42
CA ILE A 289 -6.28 21.00 6.22
C ILE A 289 -4.94 21.27 5.50
N SER A 290 -4.51 22.52 5.43
CA SER A 290 -3.27 22.91 4.74
C SER A 290 -2.02 22.28 5.34
N ILE A 291 -2.03 22.01 6.66
CA ILE A 291 -0.94 21.29 7.34
C ILE A 291 -0.82 19.87 6.78
N GLN A 292 -1.94 19.14 6.62
CA GLN A 292 -1.91 17.80 6.04
C GLN A 292 -1.47 17.83 4.58
N VAL A 293 -1.93 18.81 3.80
CA VAL A 293 -1.51 18.96 2.40
C VAL A 293 0.00 19.15 2.33
N LEU A 294 0.59 20.00 3.17
CA LEU A 294 2.03 20.20 3.23
C LEU A 294 2.77 18.90 3.57
N ILE A 295 2.32 18.17 4.60
CA ILE A 295 2.91 16.88 5.01
C ILE A 295 2.92 15.91 3.83
N VAL A 296 1.79 15.74 3.13
CA VAL A 296 1.65 14.80 2.01
C VAL A 296 2.47 15.24 0.80
N VAL A 297 2.51 16.54 0.48
CA VAL A 297 3.30 17.07 -0.63
C VAL A 297 4.79 16.83 -0.39
N VAL A 298 5.30 17.14 0.81
CA VAL A 298 6.68 16.85 1.19
C VAL A 298 6.95 15.34 1.09
N TRP A 299 6.02 14.51 1.57
CA TRP A 299 6.19 13.06 1.52
C TRP A 299 6.21 12.51 0.09
N MET A 300 5.41 13.05 -0.81
CA MET A 300 5.39 12.70 -2.24
C MET A 300 6.65 13.16 -2.98
N ILE A 301 7.25 14.28 -2.59
CA ILE A 301 8.52 14.76 -3.16
C ILE A 301 9.68 13.85 -2.75
N VAL A 302 9.75 13.49 -1.46
CA VAL A 302 10.82 12.64 -0.93
C VAL A 302 10.69 11.19 -1.41
N ALA A 303 9.46 10.66 -1.43
CA ALA A 303 9.19 9.28 -1.80
C ALA A 303 7.92 9.22 -2.67
N PRO A 304 8.03 9.30 -4.01
CA PRO A 304 6.86 9.31 -4.89
C PRO A 304 6.10 7.99 -4.84
N ALA A 305 4.76 8.06 -4.82
CA ALA A 305 3.93 6.86 -4.85
C ALA A 305 4.01 6.17 -6.22
N ARG A 306 4.34 4.88 -6.24
CA ARG A 306 4.41 4.05 -7.45
C ARG A 306 3.79 2.68 -7.20
N ALA A 307 3.25 2.09 -8.26
CA ALA A 307 2.88 0.68 -8.28
C ALA A 307 4.15 -0.15 -8.53
N MET A 308 4.36 -1.19 -7.72
CA MET A 308 5.53 -2.05 -7.83
C MET A 308 5.19 -3.52 -7.58
N TYR A 309 6.03 -4.39 -8.13
CA TYR A 309 5.98 -5.82 -7.85
C TYR A 309 6.77 -6.14 -6.59
N HIS A 310 6.10 -6.72 -5.62
CA HIS A 310 6.66 -7.16 -4.36
C HIS A 310 6.68 -8.70 -4.31
N TYR A 311 7.83 -9.26 -3.93
CA TYR A 311 8.09 -10.70 -3.94
C TYR A 311 8.43 -11.19 -2.51
N PRO A 312 7.42 -11.44 -1.64
CA PRO A 312 7.65 -11.96 -0.29
C PRO A 312 8.38 -13.30 -0.31
N THR A 313 8.00 -14.19 -1.22
CA THR A 313 8.64 -15.48 -1.48
C THR A 313 9.12 -15.56 -2.95
N ARG A 314 9.83 -16.64 -3.30
CA ARG A 314 10.27 -16.91 -4.68
C ARG A 314 9.12 -17.19 -5.64
N GLU A 315 7.98 -17.63 -5.13
CA GLU A 315 6.82 -18.07 -5.91
C GLU A 315 5.68 -17.04 -5.92
N ASP A 316 5.80 -15.98 -5.12
CA ASP A 316 4.83 -14.89 -5.09
C ASP A 316 5.20 -13.79 -6.10
N ASN A 317 4.19 -13.17 -6.70
CA ASN A 317 4.33 -11.93 -7.46
C ASN A 317 3.16 -10.99 -7.14
N MET A 318 3.33 -10.12 -6.15
CA MET A 318 2.25 -9.23 -5.69
C MET A 318 2.37 -7.85 -6.32
N LEU A 319 1.31 -7.37 -6.97
CA LEU A 319 1.24 -5.99 -7.46
C LEU A 319 0.63 -5.10 -6.38
N VAL A 320 1.42 -4.19 -5.81
CA VAL A 320 1.03 -3.34 -4.68
C VAL A 320 1.56 -1.92 -4.87
N CYS A 321 0.98 -0.94 -4.16
CA CYS A 321 1.65 0.36 -4.03
C CYS A 321 2.81 0.25 -3.04
N ASP A 322 3.91 0.93 -3.34
CA ASP A 322 5.13 0.95 -2.52
C ASP A 322 4.84 1.21 -1.02
N SER A 323 3.91 2.12 -0.75
CA SER A 323 3.52 2.50 0.61
C SER A 323 2.95 1.36 1.46
N TYR A 324 2.51 0.24 0.87
CA TYR A 324 2.02 -0.93 1.62
C TYR A 324 3.09 -1.92 2.02
N VAL A 325 4.28 -1.89 1.41
CA VAL A 325 5.30 -2.89 1.73
C VAL A 325 5.84 -2.66 3.14
N ASP A 326 6.07 -1.40 3.50
CA ASP A 326 6.57 -1.01 4.80
C ASP A 326 5.46 -0.52 5.74
N ALA A 327 5.80 -0.36 7.03
CA ALA A 327 4.96 0.33 8.01
C ALA A 327 4.78 1.83 7.70
N SER A 328 5.42 2.34 6.63
CA SER A 328 5.39 3.73 6.19
C SER A 328 3.97 4.23 5.92
N TYR A 329 3.03 3.36 5.52
CA TYR A 329 1.63 3.75 5.36
C TYR A 329 1.02 4.37 6.62
N MET A 330 1.40 3.92 7.82
CA MET A 330 0.85 4.43 9.07
C MET A 330 1.19 5.90 9.33
N ILE A 331 2.26 6.41 8.70
CA ILE A 331 2.63 7.82 8.75
C ILE A 331 1.49 8.70 8.20
N ALA A 332 0.74 8.21 7.20
CA ALA A 332 -0.41 8.93 6.62
C ALA A 332 -1.49 9.25 7.67
N PHE A 333 -1.62 8.42 8.70
CA PHE A 333 -2.65 8.55 9.73
C PHE A 333 -2.19 9.33 10.96
N PHE A 334 -0.90 9.65 11.10
CA PHE A 334 -0.36 10.30 12.30
C PHE A 334 -1.09 11.62 12.62
N TYR A 335 -1.14 12.56 11.67
CA TYR A 335 -1.82 13.84 11.88
C TYR A 335 -3.35 13.71 12.04
N PRO A 336 -4.06 12.91 11.23
CA PRO A 336 -5.47 12.57 11.49
C PRO A 336 -5.72 12.03 12.91
N ILE A 337 -4.86 11.15 13.43
CA ILE A 337 -4.97 10.63 14.80
C ILE A 337 -4.80 11.76 15.83
N VAL A 338 -3.84 12.66 15.65
CA VAL A 338 -3.69 13.84 16.52
C VAL A 338 -4.97 14.69 16.51
N LEU A 339 -5.57 14.93 15.34
CA LEU A 339 -6.83 15.66 15.24
C LEU A 339 -7.97 14.93 15.96
N ILE A 340 -8.06 13.60 15.86
CA ILE A 340 -9.05 12.78 16.57
C ILE A 340 -8.90 12.94 18.09
N LEU A 341 -7.67 12.86 18.60
CA LEU A 341 -7.39 13.00 20.03
C LEU A 341 -7.78 14.39 20.53
N VAL A 342 -7.38 15.45 19.83
CA VAL A 342 -7.74 16.82 20.18
C VAL A 342 -9.26 17.02 20.11
N CYS A 343 -9.92 16.52 19.06
CA CYS A 343 -11.38 16.54 18.94
C CYS A 343 -12.06 15.82 20.12
N THR A 344 -11.51 14.69 20.56
CA THR A 344 -12.04 13.91 21.69
C THR A 344 -11.92 14.69 22.99
N VAL A 345 -10.78 15.34 23.25
CA VAL A 345 -10.61 16.22 24.42
C VAL A 345 -11.65 17.34 24.41
N TYR A 346 -11.83 18.02 23.28
CA TYR A 346 -12.85 19.07 23.15
C TYR A 346 -14.28 18.53 23.30
N ALA A 347 -14.58 17.34 22.78
CA ALA A 347 -15.88 16.71 22.94
C ALA A 347 -16.18 16.45 24.42
N VAL A 348 -15.21 15.94 25.19
CA VAL A 348 -15.34 15.74 26.64
C VAL A 348 -15.58 17.06 27.37
N LEU A 349 -14.83 18.13 27.03
CA LEU A 349 -15.03 19.45 27.64
C LEU A 349 -16.43 20.01 27.37
N THR A 350 -16.99 19.73 26.19
CA THR A 350 -18.34 20.20 25.79
C THR A 350 -19.49 19.34 26.32
N ARG A 351 -19.22 18.21 26.98
CA ARG A 351 -20.25 17.31 27.56
C ARG A 351 -21.13 17.99 28.61
N LYS A 352 -20.58 18.93 29.38
CA LYS A 352 -21.28 19.58 30.50
C LYS A 352 -22.19 20.74 30.05
N ILE A 353 -22.30 20.99 28.75
CA ILE A 353 -23.15 22.05 28.19
C ILE A 353 -24.62 21.56 28.25
N PRO A 354 -25.55 22.32 28.88
CA PRO A 354 -26.92 21.89 29.13
C PRO A 354 -27.69 21.56 27.85
N GLU A 355 -28.60 20.58 27.95
CA GLU A 355 -29.30 19.82 26.90
C GLU A 355 -30.13 20.62 25.87
N ALA A 356 -30.14 21.95 25.92
CA ALA A 356 -30.80 22.81 24.93
C ALA A 356 -30.21 22.68 23.50
N PHE A 357 -29.04 22.05 23.37
CA PHE A 357 -28.43 21.68 22.08
C PHE A 357 -27.94 20.22 22.11
N ASN A 358 -28.84 19.26 21.83
CA ASN A 358 -28.52 17.82 21.67
C ASN A 358 -27.36 17.51 20.69
N GLU A 359 -26.88 18.50 19.92
CA GLU A 359 -25.78 18.40 18.98
C GLU A 359 -24.44 18.00 19.62
N SER A 360 -24.11 18.47 20.84
CA SER A 360 -22.84 18.12 21.50
C SER A 360 -22.73 16.64 21.88
N LYS A 361 -23.85 16.02 22.28
CA LYS A 361 -23.94 14.59 22.61
C LYS A 361 -23.65 13.71 21.38
N HIS A 362 -24.23 14.06 20.24
CA HIS A 362 -23.99 13.35 18.98
C HIS A 362 -22.55 13.48 18.49
N ILE A 363 -21.94 14.66 18.66
CA ILE A 363 -20.51 14.87 18.38
C ILE A 363 -19.64 13.99 19.30
N GLY A 364 -19.91 13.99 20.60
CA GLY A 364 -19.18 13.14 21.54
C GLY A 364 -19.30 11.66 21.21
N PHE A 365 -20.51 11.17 20.93
CA PHE A 365 -20.74 9.79 20.51
C PHE A 365 -19.94 9.43 19.25
N THR A 366 -19.97 10.29 18.24
CA THR A 366 -19.18 10.12 16.99
C THR A 366 -17.69 10.01 17.30
N MET A 367 -17.15 10.91 18.11
CA MET A 367 -15.73 10.89 18.48
C MET A 367 -15.35 9.61 19.21
N TYR A 368 -16.12 9.19 20.22
CA TYR A 368 -15.83 7.96 20.98
C TYR A 368 -15.88 6.71 20.10
N THR A 369 -16.90 6.56 19.26
CA THR A 369 -17.02 5.39 18.38
C THR A 369 -15.89 5.36 17.35
N THR A 370 -15.52 6.50 16.76
CA THR A 370 -14.40 6.53 15.81
C THR A 370 -13.06 6.22 16.48
N CYS A 371 -12.80 6.68 17.70
CA CYS A 371 -11.62 6.29 18.46
C CYS A 371 -11.53 4.77 18.65
N VAL A 372 -12.63 4.10 19.02
CA VAL A 372 -12.67 2.64 19.18
C VAL A 372 -12.35 1.93 17.87
N ILE A 373 -12.94 2.38 16.76
CA ILE A 373 -12.67 1.82 15.42
C ILE A 373 -11.17 1.92 15.07
N TRP A 374 -10.56 3.08 15.28
CA TRP A 374 -9.14 3.29 14.99
C TRP A 374 -8.21 2.50 15.90
N LEU A 375 -8.53 2.42 17.20
CA LEU A 375 -7.77 1.59 18.15
C LEU A 375 -7.82 0.10 17.78
N ALA A 376 -8.95 -0.39 17.26
CA ALA A 376 -9.07 -1.77 16.78
C ALA A 376 -8.35 -2.01 15.44
N PHE A 377 -8.31 -0.99 14.56
CA PHE A 377 -7.68 -1.11 13.26
C PHE A 377 -6.15 -1.24 13.32
N VAL A 378 -5.49 -0.49 14.22
CA VAL A 378 -4.02 -0.50 14.33
C VAL A 378 -3.44 -1.92 14.50
N PRO A 379 -3.86 -2.73 15.50
CA PRO A 379 -3.35 -4.10 15.64
C PRO A 379 -3.76 -5.01 14.46
N LEU A 380 -4.95 -4.81 13.89
CA LEU A 380 -5.41 -5.58 12.72
C LEU A 380 -4.53 -5.33 11.49
N TYR A 381 -4.10 -4.08 11.26
CA TYR A 381 -3.22 -3.73 10.13
C TYR A 381 -1.87 -4.44 10.23
N PHE A 382 -1.26 -4.44 11.42
CA PHE A 382 0.03 -5.11 11.63
C PHE A 382 -0.11 -6.64 11.64
N GLY A 383 -1.20 -7.17 12.20
CA GLY A 383 -1.47 -8.62 12.20
C GLY A 383 -1.73 -9.20 10.80
N THR A 384 -2.12 -8.37 9.83
CA THR A 384 -2.38 -8.78 8.44
C THR A 384 -1.22 -8.47 7.49
N ALA A 385 -0.03 -8.19 8.00
CA ALA A 385 1.15 -7.86 7.20
C ALA A 385 1.53 -8.96 6.18
N SER A 386 1.30 -10.24 6.51
CA SER A 386 1.54 -11.38 5.62
C SER A 386 0.47 -11.57 4.53
N HIS A 387 -0.70 -10.94 4.66
CA HIS A 387 -1.84 -11.11 3.76
C HIS A 387 -2.31 -9.77 3.22
N VAL A 388 -1.62 -9.27 2.20
CA VAL A 388 -1.88 -7.95 1.60
C VAL A 388 -3.34 -7.71 1.20
N PRO A 389 -4.06 -8.65 0.54
CA PRO A 389 -5.47 -8.43 0.19
C PRO A 389 -6.38 -8.20 1.41
N LEU A 390 -6.15 -8.92 2.51
CA LEU A 390 -6.90 -8.75 3.75
C LEU A 390 -6.57 -7.41 4.42
N ARG A 391 -5.30 -7.00 4.39
CA ARG A 391 -4.86 -5.70 4.90
C ARG A 391 -5.49 -4.53 4.14
N ILE A 392 -5.53 -4.59 2.81
CA ILE A 392 -6.17 -3.54 1.99
C ILE A 392 -7.68 -3.51 2.23
N THR A 393 -8.33 -4.69 2.25
CA THR A 393 -9.79 -4.78 2.46
C THR A 393 -10.18 -4.28 3.85
N SER A 394 -9.49 -4.72 4.91
CA SER A 394 -9.77 -4.27 6.28
C SER A 394 -9.62 -2.77 6.43
N MET A 395 -8.62 -2.17 5.80
CA MET A 395 -8.46 -0.72 5.75
C MET A 395 -9.61 -0.03 5.02
N ALA A 396 -9.97 -0.51 3.83
CA ALA A 396 -11.09 0.05 3.05
C ALA A 396 -12.42 0.02 3.82
N VAL A 397 -12.69 -1.08 4.54
CA VAL A 397 -13.86 -1.25 5.41
C VAL A 397 -13.79 -0.31 6.62
N THR A 398 -12.66 -0.22 7.32
CA THR A 398 -12.47 0.69 8.45
C THR A 398 -12.71 2.15 8.06
N ILE A 399 -12.19 2.56 6.90
CA ILE A 399 -12.37 3.92 6.39
C ILE A 399 -13.85 4.22 6.16
N SER A 400 -14.52 3.31 5.45
CA SER A 400 -15.95 3.41 5.15
C SER A 400 -16.80 3.37 6.42
N LEU A 401 -16.41 2.59 7.43
CA LEU A 401 -17.12 2.45 8.70
C LEU A 401 -17.03 3.74 9.52
N SER A 402 -15.83 4.32 9.62
CA SER A 402 -15.60 5.60 10.29
C SER A 402 -16.40 6.75 9.64
N ALA A 403 -16.45 6.77 8.29
CA ALA A 403 -17.28 7.69 7.53
C ALA A 403 -18.78 7.50 7.82
N SER A 404 -19.24 6.24 7.87
CA SER A 404 -20.64 5.88 8.15
C SER A 404 -21.09 6.30 9.54
N VAL A 405 -20.25 6.05 10.56
CA VAL A 405 -20.50 6.52 11.93
C VAL A 405 -20.65 8.03 11.97
N THR A 406 -19.75 8.75 11.29
CA THR A 406 -19.79 10.22 11.23
C THR A 406 -21.07 10.73 10.54
N LEU A 407 -21.45 10.13 9.42
CA LEU A 407 -22.66 10.49 8.69
C LEU A 407 -23.92 10.24 9.53
N ILE A 408 -24.09 9.01 10.04
CA ILE A 408 -25.28 8.58 10.75
C ILE A 408 -25.43 9.35 12.07
N CYS A 409 -24.38 9.47 12.86
CA CYS A 409 -24.49 10.06 14.19
C CYS A 409 -24.76 11.57 14.15
N LEU A 410 -24.18 12.28 13.17
CA LEU A 410 -24.25 13.74 13.12
C LEU A 410 -25.39 14.29 12.26
N PHE A 411 -25.80 13.57 11.22
CA PHE A 411 -26.79 14.04 10.26
C PHE A 411 -28.17 13.40 10.46
N SER A 412 -28.30 12.15 10.93
CA SER A 412 -29.61 11.51 11.14
C SER A 412 -30.54 12.27 12.09
N PRO A 413 -30.10 12.79 13.25
CA PRO A 413 -30.98 13.56 14.13
C PRO A 413 -31.54 14.83 13.47
N LYS A 414 -30.76 15.43 12.57
CA LYS A 414 -31.13 16.65 11.84
C LYS A 414 -32.03 16.34 10.64
N LEU A 415 -31.74 15.27 9.90
CA LEU A 415 -32.60 14.78 8.83
C LEU A 415 -33.99 14.42 9.37
N TYR A 416 -34.05 13.78 10.54
CA TYR A 416 -35.31 13.46 11.21
C TYR A 416 -36.15 14.73 11.48
N ILE A 417 -35.52 15.80 11.99
CA ILE A 417 -36.22 17.08 12.23
C ILE A 417 -36.63 17.76 10.91
N ILE A 418 -35.79 17.72 9.88
CA ILE A 418 -36.08 18.39 8.60
C ILE A 418 -37.20 17.69 7.83
N LEU A 419 -37.22 16.36 7.79
CA LEU A 419 -38.13 15.58 6.95
C LEU A 419 -39.39 15.10 7.69
N ILE A 420 -39.27 14.66 8.94
CA ILE A 420 -40.37 14.00 9.68
C ILE A 420 -41.06 14.96 10.65
N ARG A 421 -40.28 15.87 11.26
CA ARG A 421 -40.77 16.79 12.31
C ARG A 421 -40.53 18.27 11.97
N PRO A 422 -41.04 18.77 10.82
CA PRO A 422 -40.80 20.14 10.37
C PRO A 422 -41.32 21.21 11.36
N GLU A 423 -42.27 20.87 12.22
CA GLU A 423 -42.78 21.76 13.28
C GLU A 423 -41.70 22.17 14.30
N ARG A 424 -40.64 21.37 14.45
CA ARG A 424 -39.48 21.70 15.31
C ARG A 424 -38.43 22.55 14.59
N ASN A 425 -38.60 22.84 13.30
CA ASN A 425 -37.68 23.59 12.46
C ASN A 425 -37.94 25.12 12.51
N VAL A 426 -38.24 25.66 13.69
CA VAL A 426 -38.51 27.09 13.93
C VAL A 426 -37.44 27.69 14.85
N ARG A 427 -37.19 29.01 14.76
CA ARG A 427 -36.16 29.67 15.60
C ARG A 427 -36.46 29.59 17.11
N GLN A 428 -37.75 29.55 17.47
CA GLN A 428 -38.21 29.58 18.87
C GLN A 428 -38.00 28.25 19.60
N SER A 429 -37.97 27.11 18.91
CA SER A 429 -37.68 25.80 19.52
C SER A 429 -36.19 25.55 19.78
N ILE A 430 -35.30 26.44 19.31
CA ILE A 430 -33.82 26.31 19.40
C ILE A 430 -33.23 27.24 20.48
N MET A 431 -33.99 28.22 20.99
CA MET A 431 -33.55 29.07 22.12
C MET A 431 -34.29 28.66 23.41
N PRO A 432 -33.62 28.63 24.58
CA PRO A 432 -34.32 28.44 25.84
C PRO A 432 -35.25 29.63 26.09
N VAL A 433 -36.50 29.34 26.47
CA VAL A 433 -37.48 30.35 26.87
C VAL A 433 -36.92 31.14 28.04
N ARG A 434 -36.54 32.40 27.81
CA ARG A 434 -36.23 33.33 28.92
C ARG A 434 -37.54 33.62 29.65
N TYR A 435 -37.72 33.04 30.83
CA TYR A 435 -38.66 33.58 31.80
C TYR A 435 -38.15 34.96 32.21
N SER A 436 -38.69 36.00 31.57
CA SER A 436 -38.42 37.38 31.97
C SER A 436 -39.18 37.62 33.28
N ARG A 437 -38.49 37.46 34.42
CA ARG A 437 -38.96 37.95 35.71
C ARG A 437 -39.03 39.48 35.60
N LYS A 438 -40.25 40.04 35.47
CA LYS A 438 -40.48 41.48 35.61
C LYS A 438 -39.92 41.92 36.97
N PRO A 439 -39.11 42.99 37.06
CA PRO A 439 -38.79 43.59 38.34
C PRO A 439 -40.07 44.18 38.93
N MET A 440 -40.39 43.80 40.17
CA MET A 440 -41.40 44.46 40.97
C MET A 440 -40.92 45.89 41.23
N GLY A 441 -41.73 46.88 40.87
CA GLY A 441 -41.36 48.29 40.88
C GLY A 441 -40.88 48.76 42.26
N ALA A 442 -39.75 49.48 42.25
CA ALA A 442 -39.31 50.26 43.39
C ALA A 442 -40.15 51.54 43.48
N LEU A 443 -40.63 51.84 44.69
CA LEU A 443 -41.26 53.11 45.05
C LEU A 443 -40.27 54.29 44.89
N PRO A 444 -40.75 55.48 44.52
CA PRO A 444 -39.96 56.70 44.59
C PRO A 444 -40.18 57.47 45.91
N HIS A 445 -39.11 58.03 46.46
CA HIS A 445 -39.09 59.16 47.40
C HIS A 445 -38.28 60.29 46.72
N PRO A 446 -38.57 61.61 46.96
CA PRO A 446 -38.15 62.24 48.23
C PRO A 446 -38.90 63.51 48.74
N ALA A 447 -38.60 63.83 50.01
CA ALA A 447 -38.36 65.15 50.65
C ALA A 447 -39.49 66.08 51.21
N VAL A 448 -39.52 66.11 52.56
CA VAL A 448 -39.61 67.25 53.53
C VAL A 448 -40.91 68.07 53.71
N LYS A 449 -41.58 67.94 54.89
CA LYS A 449 -41.76 68.99 55.93
C LYS A 449 -42.57 68.47 57.18
N LYS A 450 -41.90 68.59 58.34
CA LYS A 450 -42.29 68.81 59.77
C LYS A 450 -43.71 68.51 60.37
N PRO A 451 -43.79 68.29 61.72
CA PRO A 451 -44.61 67.30 62.45
C PRO A 451 -45.84 68.01 63.14
N PRO A 452 -46.67 67.45 64.08
CA PRO A 452 -46.28 66.65 65.27
C PRO A 452 -47.27 65.59 65.81
N CYS A 453 -46.80 64.96 66.88
CA CYS A 453 -47.52 64.51 68.08
C CYS A 453 -47.86 63.01 68.25
N ALA A 454 -47.25 62.51 69.33
CA ALA A 454 -47.79 61.63 70.36
C ALA A 454 -48.02 60.16 69.98
N ASP A 455 -47.74 59.17 70.82
CA ASP A 455 -47.09 59.10 72.12
C ASP A 455 -46.96 57.60 72.46
N LYS A 456 -46.08 57.28 73.40
CA LYS A 456 -46.10 56.11 74.31
C LYS A 456 -45.70 54.75 73.75
N GLU A 457 -44.51 54.28 74.17
CA GLU A 457 -44.25 53.44 75.36
C GLU A 457 -44.40 51.94 74.98
N THR A 458 -43.31 51.18 74.89
CA THR A 458 -42.50 50.57 75.97
C THR A 458 -42.93 49.11 76.22
N GLN A 459 -41.91 48.25 76.23
CA GLN A 459 -41.79 47.01 77.03
C GLN A 459 -42.28 45.64 76.52
N THR A 460 -41.27 44.81 76.22
CA THR A 460 -40.92 43.49 76.80
C THR A 460 -41.83 42.26 76.72
N ALA A 461 -41.13 41.18 76.32
CA ALA A 461 -41.03 39.86 76.95
C ALA A 461 -41.98 38.71 76.53
N ALA A 462 -41.32 37.69 75.97
CA ALA A 462 -41.31 36.27 76.34
C ALA A 462 -42.58 35.60 76.91
N ALA A 463 -42.98 34.46 76.30
CA ALA A 463 -43.04 33.14 76.94
C ALA A 463 -43.98 32.16 76.17
N ASP A 464 -43.38 31.08 75.66
CA ASP A 464 -43.57 29.70 76.12
C ASP A 464 -44.87 28.86 75.91
N PHE A 465 -44.61 27.55 75.74
CA PHE A 465 -45.45 26.34 75.94
C PHE A 465 -46.52 25.84 74.93
N ASN A 466 -46.14 24.77 74.20
CA ASN A 466 -46.79 23.45 73.98
C ASN A 466 -48.32 23.28 74.23
N LYS A 467 -49.04 22.54 73.36
CA LYS A 467 -49.21 21.06 73.33
C LYS A 467 -50.45 20.61 72.49
N LEU A 468 -50.47 19.30 72.18
CA LEU A 468 -51.58 18.39 71.74
C LEU A 468 -51.90 18.34 70.23
N THR A 469 -51.51 17.33 69.46
CA THR A 469 -51.89 15.87 69.36
C THR A 469 -53.25 15.56 68.74
N ASN A 470 -53.23 14.85 67.61
CA ASN A 470 -54.05 13.69 67.20
C ASN A 470 -53.55 13.32 65.78
N GLY A 471 -53.23 12.09 65.37
CA GLY A 471 -53.56 10.76 65.86
C GLY A 471 -54.22 10.00 64.70
N GLN A 472 -53.54 9.03 64.08
CA GLN A 472 -54.16 7.79 63.60
C GLN A 472 -53.14 6.77 63.06
N THR A 473 -53.39 5.55 63.50
CA THR A 473 -52.66 4.28 63.44
C THR A 473 -53.06 3.47 62.20
N VAL A 474 -52.15 2.68 61.60
CA VAL A 474 -52.43 1.28 61.20
C VAL A 474 -51.14 0.45 61.27
N LEU A 475 -51.32 -0.74 61.85
CA LEU A 475 -50.42 -1.84 62.21
C LEU A 475 -49.95 -2.71 61.02
N LEU A 476 -48.78 -3.34 61.16
CA LEU A 476 -48.46 -4.80 61.06
C LEU A 476 -46.95 -4.98 60.72
N LYS A 477 -46.10 -5.40 61.67
CA LYS A 477 -45.66 -6.80 62.00
C LYS A 477 -44.82 -7.42 60.86
N GLY A 478 -43.57 -7.87 61.02
CA GLY A 478 -42.69 -8.03 62.17
C GLY A 478 -41.34 -8.62 61.73
N ASP A 479 -40.51 -8.90 62.74
CA ASP A 479 -39.35 -9.78 62.82
C ASP A 479 -37.92 -9.35 62.41
N GLN A 480 -37.04 -9.78 63.32
CA GLN A 480 -35.63 -9.51 63.56
C GLN A 480 -34.71 -10.13 62.51
N LYS A 481 -33.56 -9.49 62.25
CA LYS A 481 -32.26 -9.96 62.76
C LYS A 481 -31.11 -9.01 62.40
N GLU A 482 -30.18 -8.93 63.35
CA GLU A 482 -28.85 -8.36 63.29
C GLU A 482 -28.11 -8.67 61.98
N ASP A 483 -27.36 -7.71 61.42
CA ASP A 483 -25.91 -7.77 61.60
C ASP A 483 -25.16 -6.47 61.28
N LYS A 484 -23.98 -6.43 61.88
CA LYS A 484 -22.99 -5.39 62.13
C LYS A 484 -22.51 -4.49 60.97
N LYS A 485 -22.50 -3.19 61.30
CA LYS A 485 -21.28 -2.36 61.58
C LYS A 485 -20.56 -1.65 60.42
N LYS A 486 -20.62 -0.31 60.55
CA LYS A 486 -19.58 0.73 60.28
C LYS A 486 -19.16 0.95 58.82
N SER A 487 -19.36 2.19 58.35
CA SER A 487 -18.34 3.21 58.62
C SER A 487 -18.83 4.65 58.40
N ASN A 488 -18.36 5.47 59.32
CA ASN A 488 -18.58 6.89 59.56
C ASN A 488 -18.44 7.81 58.33
N VAL A 489 -19.45 8.67 58.19
CA VAL A 489 -19.30 10.05 57.74
C VAL A 489 -18.71 10.87 58.90
N LYS A 490 -17.69 11.70 58.65
CA LYS A 490 -17.28 12.78 59.55
C LYS A 490 -17.26 14.10 58.78
N ILE A 491 -18.06 15.04 59.30
CA ILE A 491 -18.16 16.44 58.90
C ILE A 491 -17.23 17.27 59.80
N ALA A 492 -16.59 18.26 59.17
CA ALA A 492 -16.09 19.57 59.67
C ALA A 492 -15.22 19.66 60.94
N ASN A 493 -14.12 20.40 60.86
CA ASN A 493 -14.13 21.82 61.25
C ASN A 493 -12.79 22.53 60.95
N CYS A 494 -12.90 23.83 60.68
CA CYS A 494 -11.85 24.83 60.77
C CYS A 494 -11.45 25.06 62.24
N ASP A 495 -10.18 25.36 62.54
CA ASP A 495 -9.82 26.70 63.03
C ASP A 495 -8.30 26.97 63.07
N SER A 496 -7.97 28.21 62.72
CA SER A 496 -6.93 29.17 63.14
C SER A 496 -5.51 28.82 63.65
N ASP A 497 -4.59 29.64 63.12
CA ASP A 497 -3.49 30.39 63.76
C ASP A 497 -2.01 29.91 63.77
N ASN A 498 -1.20 30.81 63.19
CA ASN A 498 0.15 31.28 63.55
C ASN A 498 1.37 30.32 63.64
N LYS A 499 2.35 30.49 62.73
CA LYS A 499 3.67 31.13 63.01
C LYS A 499 4.69 30.99 61.86
N LEU A 500 5.45 32.07 61.68
CA LEU A 500 6.76 32.23 61.00
C LEU A 500 7.72 31.03 61.11
N LYS A 501 8.38 30.64 60.00
CA LYS A 501 9.85 30.72 59.82
C LYS A 501 10.35 30.20 58.45
N SER A 502 11.14 31.06 57.82
CA SER A 502 12.33 30.86 56.97
C SER A 502 12.79 29.46 56.50
N ASN A 503 13.25 29.49 55.24
CA ASN A 503 14.50 28.95 54.67
C ASN A 503 14.46 27.74 53.73
N ASP A 504 14.96 28.02 52.52
CA ASP A 504 15.85 27.24 51.66
C ASP A 504 15.56 25.76 51.39
N ARG A 505 15.28 25.44 50.12
CA ARG A 505 16.25 24.70 49.29
C ARG A 505 15.90 24.69 47.81
N SER A 506 16.90 25.04 47.02
CA SER A 506 17.02 24.79 45.59
C SER A 506 17.32 23.31 45.32
N GLU A 507 16.53 22.70 44.43
CA GLU A 507 16.83 21.55 43.57
C GLU A 507 16.44 22.05 42.16
N SER A 508 17.03 21.69 41.03
CA SER A 508 17.83 20.53 40.63
C SER A 508 18.37 20.85 39.24
N LEU A 509 19.48 20.20 38.90
CA LEU A 509 20.00 20.04 37.54
C LEU A 509 19.25 18.87 36.88
#